data_AF-A0A2H0N4C2-F1
#
_entry.id   AF-A0A2H0N4C2-F1
#
_cell.length_a   1.000
_cell.length_b   1.000
_cell.length_c   1.000
_cell.angle_alpha   90.00
_cell.angle_beta   90.00
_cell.angle_gamma   90.00
#
_symmetry.space_group_name_H-M   'P 1'
#
loop_
_entity.id
_entity.type
_entity.pdbx_description
1 polymer ?
#
loop_
_entity_poly.entity_id
_entity_poly.type
_entity_poly.pdbx_seq_one_letter_code
_entity_poly.pdbx_strand_id
1 'polypeptide(L)'
;MNYTKQLFKILLDRKPVGLDEAVYDKAKKAYADSQEDAPPEQIEALMVEYGMHAWPLWQAEYEMMQEIGNKMQEELFLSSLGEDLKNKWQNFQKEGHSFRDGDAYEKAFSSEEDFKIEEAMVEAELKTRKELHRLLDGEKHEEYQKLVEKFSQEQRTILQKMTELESLKNKKTLELNREVDATLLDLKMGFAEITERPTVEKVQENIDRTRVQVDLQKK
;
A
#
# COMPACT_ATOMS: atom_id res chain seq x y z
N MET A 1 -23.32 -6.84 2.25
CA MET A 1 -22.27 -5.81 2.06
C MET A 1 -21.05 -6.52 1.52
N ASN A 2 -20.66 -6.21 0.29
CA ASN A 2 -19.58 -6.93 -0.40
C ASN A 2 -18.22 -6.46 0.14
N TYR A 3 -17.42 -7.39 0.66
CA TYR A 3 -16.11 -7.08 1.27
C TYR A 3 -15.14 -6.45 0.26
N THR A 4 -15.06 -7.01 -0.95
CA THR A 4 -14.19 -6.50 -2.02
C THR A 4 -14.58 -5.07 -2.45
N LYS A 5 -15.89 -4.77 -2.47
CA LYS A 5 -16.36 -3.40 -2.74
C LYS A 5 -15.94 -2.42 -1.64
N GLN A 6 -15.92 -2.83 -0.38
CA GLN A 6 -15.41 -1.99 0.71
C GLN A 6 -13.90 -1.73 0.57
N LEU A 7 -13.13 -2.75 0.20
CA LEU A 7 -11.70 -2.57 -0.10
C LEU A 7 -11.49 -1.57 -1.24
N PHE A 8 -12.29 -1.63 -2.30
CA PHE A 8 -12.20 -0.66 -3.39
C PHE A 8 -12.50 0.77 -2.91
N LYS A 9 -13.49 0.95 -2.01
CA LYS A 9 -13.74 2.26 -1.39
C LYS A 9 -12.52 2.78 -0.62
N ILE A 10 -11.93 1.94 0.22
CA ILE A 10 -10.73 2.29 1.01
C ILE A 10 -9.58 2.71 0.08
N LEU A 11 -9.41 2.00 -1.04
CA LEU A 11 -8.40 2.31 -2.05
C LEU A 11 -8.64 3.69 -2.72
N LEU A 12 -9.89 4.04 -2.99
CA LEU A 12 -10.29 5.35 -3.56
C LEU A 12 -10.21 6.50 -2.56
N ASP A 13 -10.44 6.23 -1.27
CA ASP A 13 -10.29 7.23 -0.20
C ASP A 13 -8.81 7.59 0.02
N ARG A 14 -7.88 6.76 -0.45
CA ARG A 14 -6.43 6.97 -0.43
C ARG A 14 -5.88 7.45 -1.77
N LYS A 15 -6.55 8.42 -2.41
CA LYS A 15 -6.05 9.05 -3.64
C LYS A 15 -4.66 9.66 -3.41
N PRO A 16 -3.61 9.22 -4.13
CA PRO A 16 -2.30 9.81 -3.98
C PRO A 16 -2.18 11.15 -4.69
N VAL A 17 -1.24 11.97 -4.22
CA VAL A 17 -0.85 13.26 -4.80
C VAL A 17 -0.34 13.05 -6.23
N GLY A 18 -0.77 13.91 -7.16
CA GLY A 18 -0.33 13.86 -8.55
C GLY A 18 -0.98 12.77 -9.42
N LEU A 19 -1.95 12.01 -8.90
CA LEU A 19 -2.74 11.11 -9.75
C LEU A 19 -3.61 11.90 -10.73
N ASP A 20 -3.63 11.48 -11.99
CA ASP A 20 -4.50 12.05 -13.02
C ASP A 20 -5.98 11.96 -12.60
N GLU A 21 -6.67 13.11 -12.60
CA GLU A 21 -8.09 13.18 -12.26
C GLU A 21 -8.96 12.30 -13.15
N ALA A 22 -8.63 12.14 -14.43
CA ALA A 22 -9.38 11.28 -15.34
C ALA A 22 -9.30 9.81 -14.92
N VAL A 23 -8.15 9.36 -14.41
CA VAL A 23 -7.98 8.00 -13.87
C VAL A 23 -8.81 7.84 -12.59
N TYR A 24 -8.74 8.83 -11.70
CA TYR A 24 -9.49 8.81 -10.44
C TYR A 24 -11.00 8.83 -10.66
N ASP A 25 -11.50 9.72 -11.51
CA ASP A 25 -12.93 9.85 -11.85
C ASP A 25 -13.45 8.58 -12.53
N LYS A 26 -12.65 7.98 -13.43
CA LYS A 26 -12.99 6.68 -14.03
C LYS A 26 -13.14 5.60 -12.97
N ALA A 27 -12.21 5.52 -12.01
CA ALA A 27 -12.26 4.52 -10.94
C ALA A 27 -13.43 4.76 -9.97
N LYS A 28 -13.71 6.01 -9.60
CA LYS A 28 -14.89 6.37 -8.79
C LYS A 28 -16.19 6.01 -9.48
N LYS A 29 -16.30 6.28 -10.79
CA LYS A 29 -17.47 5.90 -11.57
C LYS A 29 -17.62 4.38 -11.63
N ALA A 30 -16.54 3.65 -11.89
CA ALA A 30 -16.56 2.20 -11.90
C ALA A 30 -16.99 1.61 -10.54
N TYR A 31 -16.52 2.19 -9.43
CA TYR A 31 -16.98 1.85 -8.09
C TYR A 31 -18.48 2.11 -7.90
N ALA A 32 -18.96 3.30 -8.31
CA ALA A 32 -20.37 3.67 -8.16
C ALA A 32 -21.30 2.79 -9.01
N ASP A 33 -20.89 2.44 -10.23
CA ASP A 33 -21.65 1.62 -11.17
C ASP A 33 -21.61 0.12 -10.79
N SER A 34 -20.67 -0.30 -9.94
CA SER A 34 -20.55 -1.69 -9.50
C SER A 34 -21.74 -2.10 -8.62
N GLN A 35 -22.42 -3.19 -9.02
CA GLN A 35 -23.53 -3.73 -8.24
C GLN A 35 -23.04 -4.32 -6.92
N GLU A 36 -23.90 -4.33 -5.89
CA GLU A 36 -23.52 -4.86 -4.57
C GLU A 36 -23.25 -6.38 -4.61
N ASP A 37 -23.90 -7.08 -5.54
CA ASP A 37 -23.76 -8.51 -5.81
C ASP A 37 -22.79 -8.82 -6.97
N ALA A 38 -22.02 -7.82 -7.42
CA ALA A 38 -21.00 -8.06 -8.46
C ALA A 38 -19.98 -9.11 -7.98
N PRO A 39 -19.55 -10.03 -8.87
CA PRO A 39 -18.51 -11.00 -8.56
C PRO A 39 -17.23 -10.30 -8.07
N PRO A 40 -16.58 -10.79 -6.98
CA PRO A 40 -15.36 -10.20 -6.44
C PRO A 40 -14.28 -9.94 -7.49
N GLU A 41 -14.11 -10.88 -8.42
CA GLU A 41 -13.08 -10.83 -9.47
C GLU A 41 -13.28 -9.64 -10.42
N GLN A 42 -14.53 -9.21 -10.64
CA GLN A 42 -14.83 -8.04 -11.45
C GLN A 42 -14.42 -6.74 -10.73
N ILE A 43 -14.64 -6.68 -9.42
CA ILE A 43 -14.25 -5.53 -8.60
C ILE A 43 -12.73 -5.48 -8.46
N GLU A 44 -12.08 -6.62 -8.23
CA GLU A 44 -10.62 -6.74 -8.16
C GLU A 44 -9.95 -6.30 -9.46
N ALA A 45 -10.52 -6.63 -10.62
CA ALA A 45 -9.99 -6.16 -11.91
C ALA A 45 -10.00 -4.62 -12.02
N LEU A 46 -11.06 -3.96 -11.53
CA LEU A 46 -11.15 -2.50 -11.48
C LEU A 46 -10.13 -1.90 -10.49
N MET A 47 -9.96 -2.55 -9.33
CA MET A 47 -8.95 -2.15 -8.34
C MET A 47 -7.53 -2.26 -8.90
N VAL A 48 -7.23 -3.35 -9.61
CA VAL A 48 -5.93 -3.56 -10.29
C VAL A 48 -5.68 -2.49 -11.33
N GLU A 49 -6.67 -2.16 -12.16
CA GLU A 49 -6.52 -1.10 -13.17
C GLU A 49 -6.18 0.24 -12.51
N TYR A 50 -6.92 0.64 -11.48
CA TYR A 50 -6.63 1.85 -10.72
C TYR A 50 -5.27 1.79 -10.02
N GLY A 51 -4.97 0.68 -9.34
CA GLY A 51 -3.72 0.45 -8.63
C GLY A 51 -2.51 0.53 -9.54
N MET A 52 -2.58 0.02 -10.76
CA MET A 52 -1.49 0.18 -11.73
C MET A 52 -1.14 1.63 -12.03
N HIS A 53 -2.09 2.57 -11.99
CA HIS A 53 -1.79 3.99 -12.16
C HIS A 53 -1.31 4.66 -10.86
N ALA A 54 -1.92 4.29 -9.74
CA ALA A 54 -1.64 4.90 -8.44
C ALA A 54 -0.36 4.36 -7.77
N TRP A 55 0.07 3.15 -8.11
CA TRP A 55 1.14 2.45 -7.39
C TRP A 55 2.46 3.23 -7.31
N PRO A 56 3.03 3.80 -8.40
CA PRO A 56 4.26 4.57 -8.29
C PRO A 56 4.14 5.76 -7.33
N LEU A 57 2.97 6.39 -7.29
CA LEU A 57 2.67 7.53 -6.43
C LEU A 57 2.57 7.09 -4.97
N TRP A 58 1.88 5.98 -4.68
CA TRP A 58 1.82 5.43 -3.32
C TRP A 58 3.19 5.00 -2.79
N GLN A 59 4.03 4.40 -3.63
CA GLN A 59 5.39 4.03 -3.21
C GLN A 59 6.22 5.27 -2.91
N ALA A 60 6.09 6.33 -3.71
CA ALA A 60 6.75 7.60 -3.45
C ALA A 60 6.23 8.27 -2.16
N GLU A 61 4.91 8.27 -1.93
CA GLU A 61 4.31 8.80 -0.70
C GLU A 61 4.76 8.03 0.55
N TYR A 62 4.89 6.71 0.45
CA TYR A 62 5.38 5.89 1.55
C TYR A 62 6.81 6.27 1.94
N GLU A 63 7.71 6.41 0.97
CA GLU A 63 9.09 6.87 1.23
C GLU A 63 9.11 8.26 1.87
N MET A 64 8.30 9.20 1.35
CA MET A 64 8.18 10.54 1.94
C MET A 64 7.60 10.50 3.36
N MET A 65 6.62 9.63 3.62
CA MET A 65 6.08 9.42 4.97
C MET A 65 7.16 8.89 5.92
N GLN A 66 8.04 7.99 5.47
CA GLN A 66 9.14 7.50 6.29
C GLN A 66 10.19 8.57 6.58
N GLU A 67 10.51 9.39 5.57
CA GLU A 67 11.57 10.41 5.68
C GLU A 67 11.14 11.62 6.52
N ILE A 68 9.96 12.17 6.25
CA ILE A 68 9.48 13.41 6.88
C ILE A 68 8.21 13.21 7.72
N GLY A 69 7.33 12.30 7.31
CA GLY A 69 6.03 12.09 7.93
C GLY A 69 6.12 11.55 9.35
N ASN A 70 6.97 10.56 9.62
CA ASN A 70 7.09 9.91 10.93
C ASN A 70 7.43 10.92 12.05
N LYS A 71 8.40 11.81 11.80
CA LYS A 71 8.79 12.83 12.78
C LYS A 71 7.67 13.86 12.98
N MET A 72 7.03 14.30 11.90
CA MET A 72 5.89 15.21 11.95
C MET A 72 4.72 14.59 12.72
N GLN A 73 4.44 13.31 12.53
CA GLN A 73 3.40 12.58 13.24
C GLN A 73 3.69 12.50 14.73
N GLU A 74 4.93 12.19 15.12
CA GLU A 74 5.34 12.17 16.52
C GLU A 74 5.18 13.54 17.18
N GLU A 75 5.62 14.61 16.51
CA GLU A 75 5.46 15.99 17.01
C GLU A 75 3.98 16.37 17.16
N LEU A 76 3.15 16.06 16.17
CA LEU A 76 1.71 16.32 16.20
C LEU A 76 1.03 15.53 17.32
N PHE A 77 1.34 14.24 17.45
CA PHE A 77 0.82 13.36 18.50
C PHE A 77 1.16 13.90 19.89
N LEU A 78 2.43 14.21 20.15
CA LEU A 78 2.86 14.76 21.44
C LEU A 78 2.25 16.13 21.73
N SER A 79 1.93 16.92 20.69
CA SER A 79 1.26 18.22 20.84
C SER A 79 -0.23 18.12 21.15
N SER A 80 -0.89 17.03 20.75
CA SER A 80 -2.31 16.78 21.05
C SER A 80 -2.56 16.23 22.45
N LEU A 81 -1.53 15.69 23.11
CA LEU A 81 -1.64 15.22 24.49
C LEU A 81 -1.60 16.39 25.49
N GLY A 82 -2.38 16.27 26.56
CA GLY A 82 -2.22 17.13 27.73
C GLY A 82 -0.84 16.93 28.39
N GLU A 83 -0.31 17.96 29.04
CA GLU A 83 1.06 18.00 29.57
C GLU A 83 1.41 16.80 30.46
N ASP A 84 0.51 16.40 31.37
CA ASP A 84 0.72 15.26 32.26
C ASP A 84 0.83 13.93 31.49
N LEU A 85 -0.07 13.71 30.53
CA LEU A 85 -0.12 12.50 29.72
C LEU A 85 1.05 12.43 28.74
N LYS A 86 1.45 13.57 28.18
CA LYS A 86 2.66 13.70 27.35
C LYS A 86 3.92 13.32 28.13
N ASN A 87 4.10 13.87 29.33
CA ASN A 87 5.26 13.57 30.17
C ASN A 87 5.29 12.09 30.57
N LYS A 88 4.13 11.54 30.91
CA LYS A 88 3.96 10.11 31.21
C LYS A 88 4.31 9.23 30.02
N TRP A 89 3.79 9.55 28.83
CA TRP A 89 4.10 8.86 27.58
C TRP A 89 5.59 8.90 27.24
N GLN A 90 6.23 10.07 27.33
CA GLN A 90 7.65 10.20 27.05
C GLN A 90 8.52 9.41 28.03
N ASN A 91 8.12 9.32 29.31
CA ASN A 91 8.83 8.49 30.28
C ASN A 91 8.65 7.00 29.96
N PHE A 92 7.44 6.57 29.60
CA PHE A 92 7.17 5.21 29.15
C PHE A 92 8.03 4.82 27.94
N GLN A 93 8.17 5.70 26.94
CA GLN A 93 9.06 5.47 25.80
C GLN A 93 10.55 5.43 26.18
N LYS A 94 11.01 6.25 27.13
CA LYS A 94 12.41 6.25 27.61
C LYS A 94 12.79 4.94 28.29
N GLU A 95 11.83 4.23 28.87
CA GLU A 95 12.02 2.89 29.45
C GLU A 95 12.10 1.79 28.37
N GLY A 96 11.98 2.16 27.09
CA GLY A 96 12.02 1.24 25.95
C GLY A 96 10.67 0.60 25.65
N HIS A 97 9.59 1.06 26.31
CA HIS A 97 8.25 0.57 26.06
C HIS A 97 7.56 1.32 24.91
N SER A 98 6.57 0.65 24.33
CA SER A 98 5.73 1.09 23.23
C SER A 98 4.29 0.67 23.48
N PHE A 99 3.36 1.20 22.68
CA PHE A 99 1.96 0.76 22.74
C PHE A 99 1.79 -0.75 22.49
N ARG A 100 2.77 -1.41 21.87
CA ARG A 100 2.75 -2.86 21.58
C ARG A 100 3.09 -3.70 22.80
N ASP A 101 3.62 -3.09 23.86
CA ASP A 101 3.97 -3.78 25.09
C ASP A 101 2.76 -3.88 26.02
N GLY A 102 1.74 -4.67 25.60
CA GLY A 102 0.40 -4.72 26.23
C GLY A 102 0.42 -4.76 27.76
N ASP A 103 1.14 -5.69 28.38
CA ASP A 103 1.23 -5.80 29.84
C ASP A 103 1.84 -4.56 30.53
N ALA A 104 2.83 -3.92 29.90
CA ALA A 104 3.47 -2.72 30.44
C ALA A 104 2.58 -1.49 30.22
N TYR A 105 1.93 -1.44 29.06
CA TYR A 105 1.03 -0.38 28.65
C TYR A 105 -0.22 -0.32 29.54
N GLU A 106 -0.90 -1.45 29.75
CA GLU A 106 -2.09 -1.54 30.61
C GLU A 106 -1.80 -1.20 32.08
N LYS A 107 -0.55 -1.40 32.53
CA LYS A 107 -0.11 -1.00 33.88
C LYS A 107 0.23 0.49 33.95
N ALA A 108 0.76 1.04 32.85
CA ALA A 108 1.16 2.43 32.79
C ALA A 108 -0.05 3.36 32.61
N PHE A 109 -1.00 3.03 31.73
CA PHE A 109 -2.11 3.91 31.35
C PHE A 109 -3.46 3.36 31.78
N SER A 110 -4.31 4.24 32.31
CA SER A 110 -5.72 3.95 32.55
C SER A 110 -6.50 3.91 31.24
N SER A 111 -7.69 3.31 31.23
CA SER A 111 -8.55 3.25 30.04
C SER A 111 -8.93 4.64 29.50
N GLU A 112 -9.01 5.68 30.36
CA GLU A 112 -9.29 7.04 29.90
C GLU A 112 -8.06 7.68 29.24
N GLU A 113 -6.86 7.41 29.76
CA GLU A 113 -5.61 7.86 29.14
C GLU A 113 -5.35 7.15 27.82
N ASP A 114 -5.63 5.84 27.77
CA ASP A 114 -5.55 5.02 26.57
C ASP A 114 -6.44 5.58 25.46
N PHE A 115 -7.72 5.82 25.76
CA PHE A 115 -8.64 6.45 24.81
C PHE A 115 -8.12 7.79 24.26
N LYS A 116 -7.54 8.64 25.12
CA LYS A 116 -6.94 9.91 24.70
C LYS A 116 -5.69 9.72 23.83
N ILE A 117 -4.88 8.71 24.12
CA ILE A 117 -3.70 8.35 23.31
C ILE A 117 -4.16 7.88 21.93
N GLU A 118 -5.15 6.99 21.85
CA GLU A 118 -5.69 6.51 20.57
C GLU A 118 -6.28 7.65 19.74
N GLU A 119 -7.10 8.51 20.35
CA GLU A 119 -7.67 9.68 19.68
C GLU A 119 -6.57 10.61 19.14
N ALA A 120 -5.57 10.91 19.96
CA ALA A 120 -4.41 11.71 19.57
C ALA A 120 -3.60 11.07 18.44
N MET A 121 -3.41 9.75 18.44
CA MET A 121 -2.70 9.04 17.39
C MET A 121 -3.44 9.14 16.05
N VAL A 122 -4.76 8.90 16.05
CA VAL A 122 -5.60 9.00 14.84
C VAL A 122 -5.60 10.44 14.32
N GLU A 123 -5.77 11.43 15.19
CA GLU A 123 -5.75 12.84 14.77
C GLU A 123 -4.39 13.25 14.21
N ALA A 124 -3.29 12.83 14.84
CA ALA A 124 -1.95 13.08 14.38
C ALA A 124 -1.70 12.45 13.01
N GLU A 125 -2.14 11.21 12.78
CA GLU A 125 -2.01 10.54 11.48
C GLU A 125 -2.77 11.31 10.38
N LEU A 126 -4.03 11.69 10.63
CA LEU A 126 -4.83 12.46 9.67
C LEU A 126 -4.20 13.81 9.34
N LYS A 127 -3.73 14.55 10.35
CA LYS A 127 -3.03 15.82 10.17
C LYS A 127 -1.73 15.64 9.40
N THR A 128 -0.96 14.60 9.73
CA THR A 128 0.31 14.26 9.07
C THR A 128 0.09 13.99 7.59
N ARG A 129 -0.89 13.15 7.22
CA ARG A 129 -1.20 12.87 5.81
C ARG A 129 -1.59 14.14 5.07
N LYS A 130 -2.45 14.98 5.64
CA LYS A 130 -2.88 16.24 5.02
C LYS A 130 -1.70 17.20 4.80
N GLU A 131 -0.85 17.35 5.81
CA GLU A 131 0.30 18.24 5.73
C GLU A 131 1.37 17.69 4.78
N LEU A 132 1.58 16.37 4.79
CA LEU A 132 2.44 15.70 3.81
C LEU A 132 1.97 16.00 2.40
N HIS A 133 0.68 15.81 2.09
CA HIS A 133 0.14 16.12 0.76
C HIS A 133 0.41 17.58 0.36
N ARG A 134 0.21 18.53 1.29
CA ARG A 134 0.53 19.95 1.06
C ARG A 134 2.01 20.17 0.73
N LEU A 135 2.91 19.46 1.41
CA LEU A 135 4.35 19.53 1.13
C LEU A 135 4.68 18.91 -0.23
N LEU A 136 4.09 17.77 -0.60
CA LEU A 136 4.32 17.10 -1.88
C LEU A 136 3.80 17.93 -3.07
N ASP A 137 2.74 18.71 -2.89
CA ASP A 137 2.24 19.66 -3.89
C ASP A 137 3.04 20.98 -3.94
N GLY A 138 3.91 21.22 -2.97
CA GLY A 138 4.63 22.48 -2.80
C GLY A 138 6.13 22.28 -2.65
N GLU A 139 6.62 22.48 -1.43
CA GLU A 139 8.05 22.54 -1.11
C GLU A 139 8.81 21.27 -1.50
N LYS A 140 8.18 20.10 -1.33
CA LYS A 140 8.77 18.78 -1.57
C LYS A 140 8.41 18.19 -2.93
N HIS A 141 7.82 18.99 -3.81
CA HIS A 141 7.35 18.52 -5.12
C HIS A 141 8.46 17.89 -5.97
N GLU A 142 9.62 18.54 -6.09
CA GLU A 142 10.71 18.01 -6.93
C GLU A 142 11.31 16.71 -6.38
N GLU A 143 11.46 16.59 -5.06
CA GLU A 143 11.94 15.38 -4.39
C GLU A 143 10.94 14.23 -4.59
N TYR A 144 9.65 14.53 -4.42
CA TYR A 144 8.56 13.60 -4.67
C TYR A 144 8.52 13.11 -6.11
N GLN A 145 8.60 14.01 -7.11
CA GLN A 145 8.57 13.63 -8.52
C GLN A 145 9.72 12.70 -8.92
N LYS A 146 10.92 12.87 -8.33
CA LYS A 146 12.05 11.95 -8.55
C LYS A 146 11.75 10.53 -8.03
N LEU A 147 11.09 10.43 -6.87
CA LEU A 147 10.63 9.13 -6.34
C LEU A 147 9.56 8.51 -7.23
N VAL A 148 8.58 9.31 -7.69
CA VAL A 148 7.56 8.85 -8.63
C VAL A 148 8.18 8.32 -9.91
N GLU A 149 9.18 9.00 -10.47
CA GLU A 149 9.89 8.53 -11.67
C GLU A 149 10.67 7.23 -11.41
N LYS A 150 11.37 7.13 -10.27
CA LYS A 150 12.06 5.90 -9.83
C LYS A 150 11.09 4.73 -9.77
N PHE A 151 9.95 4.86 -9.08
CA PHE A 151 8.97 3.78 -8.96
C PHE A 151 8.23 3.52 -10.26
N SER A 152 8.04 4.52 -11.13
CA SER A 152 7.50 4.31 -12.47
C SER A 152 8.43 3.45 -13.32
N GLN A 153 9.75 3.63 -13.18
CA GLN A 153 10.74 2.78 -13.86
C GLN A 153 10.78 1.36 -13.29
N GLU A 154 10.66 1.22 -11.98
CA GLU A 154 10.53 -0.08 -11.31
C GLU A 154 9.28 -0.83 -11.82
N GLN A 155 8.13 -0.16 -11.82
CA GLN A 155 6.88 -0.72 -12.34
C GLN A 155 7.03 -1.20 -13.79
N ARG A 156 7.61 -0.39 -14.68
CA ARG A 156 7.87 -0.80 -16.07
C ARG A 156 8.70 -2.07 -16.14
N THR A 157 9.71 -2.20 -15.28
CA THR A 157 10.58 -3.37 -15.22
C THR A 157 9.81 -4.61 -14.73
N ILE A 158 8.99 -4.46 -13.70
CA ILE A 158 8.11 -5.53 -13.19
C ILE A 158 7.15 -6.00 -14.30
N LEU A 159 6.48 -5.07 -15.00
CA LEU A 159 5.53 -5.41 -16.07
C LEU A 159 6.21 -6.12 -17.23
N GLN A 160 7.40 -5.70 -17.63
CA GLN A 160 8.19 -6.39 -18.66
C GLN A 160 8.53 -7.82 -18.24
N LYS A 161 8.93 -8.04 -16.99
CA LYS A 161 9.20 -9.37 -16.45
C LYS A 161 7.94 -10.22 -16.33
N MET A 162 6.79 -9.63 -16.02
CA MET A 162 5.51 -10.35 -16.03
C MET A 162 5.15 -10.83 -17.44
N THR A 163 5.43 -10.03 -18.48
CA THR A 163 5.30 -10.48 -19.88
C THR A 163 6.28 -11.63 -20.21
N GLU A 164 7.51 -11.56 -19.70
CA GLU A 164 8.47 -12.67 -19.83
C GLU A 164 7.96 -13.95 -19.17
N LEU A 165 7.46 -13.87 -17.93
CA LEU A 165 6.86 -14.99 -17.20
C LEU A 165 5.66 -15.58 -17.98
N GLU A 166 4.80 -14.72 -18.51
CA GLU A 166 3.67 -15.15 -19.34
C GLU A 166 4.13 -15.90 -20.60
N SER A 167 5.23 -15.49 -21.21
CA SER A 167 5.78 -16.14 -22.42
C SER A 167 6.28 -17.57 -22.17
N LEU A 168 6.52 -17.95 -20.91
CA LEU A 168 6.94 -19.30 -20.54
C LEU A 168 5.79 -20.31 -20.52
N LYS A 169 4.53 -19.86 -20.62
CA LYS A 169 3.37 -20.75 -20.75
C LYS A 169 3.55 -21.70 -21.94
N ASN A 170 3.22 -22.96 -21.74
CA ASN A 170 3.36 -24.02 -22.75
C ASN A 170 2.02 -24.68 -23.04
N LYS A 171 1.66 -24.82 -24.32
CA LYS A 171 0.42 -25.47 -24.76
C LYS A 171 0.23 -26.90 -24.25
N LYS A 172 1.32 -27.59 -23.89
CA LYS A 172 1.28 -29.00 -23.45
C LYS A 172 0.98 -29.18 -21.96
N THR A 173 1.16 -28.15 -21.13
CA THR A 173 1.13 -28.31 -19.67
C THR A 173 0.10 -27.39 -19.04
N LEU A 174 -1.11 -27.91 -18.84
CA LEU A 174 -2.22 -27.13 -18.28
C LEU A 174 -1.96 -26.68 -16.83
N GLU A 175 -1.35 -27.54 -16.00
CA GLU A 175 -1.06 -27.22 -14.59
C GLU A 175 -0.06 -26.07 -14.45
N LEU A 176 1.04 -26.12 -15.21
CA LEU A 176 2.03 -25.05 -15.26
C LEU A 176 1.42 -23.72 -15.70
N ASN A 177 0.57 -23.73 -16.74
CA ASN A 177 -0.08 -22.51 -17.20
C ASN A 177 -0.99 -21.91 -16.13
N ARG A 178 -1.72 -22.75 -15.38
CA ARG A 178 -2.55 -22.31 -14.25
C ARG A 178 -1.71 -21.71 -13.12
N GLU A 179 -0.55 -22.31 -12.80
CA GLU A 179 0.38 -21.75 -11.81
C GLU A 179 0.89 -20.36 -12.26
N VAL A 180 1.28 -20.24 -13.53
CA VAL A 180 1.71 -18.95 -14.11
C VAL A 180 0.57 -17.93 -14.07
N ASP A 181 -0.66 -18.30 -14.47
CA ASP A 181 -1.83 -17.42 -14.41
C ASP A 181 -2.13 -16.93 -13.00
N ALA A 182 -2.11 -17.84 -12.01
CA ALA A 182 -2.31 -17.50 -10.60
C ALA A 182 -1.22 -16.55 -10.08
N THR A 183 0.05 -16.81 -10.43
CA THR A 183 1.19 -15.94 -10.06
C THR A 183 1.07 -14.56 -10.68
N LEU A 184 0.71 -14.47 -11.96
CA LEU A 184 0.51 -13.19 -12.63
C LEU A 184 -0.65 -12.40 -12.03
N LEU A 185 -1.72 -13.08 -11.63
CA LEU A 185 -2.84 -12.45 -10.93
C LEU A 185 -2.41 -11.91 -9.56
N ASP A 186 -1.69 -12.71 -8.75
CA ASP A 186 -1.15 -12.27 -7.46
C ASP A 186 -0.28 -11.02 -7.58
N LEU A 187 0.63 -11.00 -8.57
CA LEU A 187 1.49 -9.84 -8.83
C LEU A 187 0.69 -8.59 -9.26
N LYS A 188 -0.37 -8.77 -10.06
CA LYS A 188 -1.26 -7.67 -10.46
C LYS A 188 -2.02 -7.11 -9.26
N MET A 189 -2.55 -7.99 -8.41
CA MET A 189 -3.26 -7.62 -7.17
C MET A 189 -2.36 -6.84 -6.20
N GLY A 190 -1.05 -7.11 -6.20
CA GLY A 190 -0.08 -6.37 -5.40
C GLY A 190 0.09 -4.90 -5.83
N PHE A 191 -0.18 -4.55 -7.10
CA PHE A 191 -0.23 -3.14 -7.52
C PHE A 191 -1.42 -2.38 -6.92
N ALA A 192 -2.46 -3.08 -6.49
CA ALA A 192 -3.64 -2.51 -5.84
C ALA A 192 -3.63 -2.66 -4.31
N GLU A 193 -2.48 -3.01 -3.71
CA GLU A 193 -2.32 -3.28 -2.26
C GLU A 193 -3.27 -4.38 -1.71
N ILE A 194 -3.78 -5.27 -2.58
CA ILE A 194 -4.62 -6.40 -2.16
C ILE A 194 -3.77 -7.55 -1.64
N THR A 195 -2.64 -7.79 -2.32
CA THR A 195 -1.64 -8.79 -1.94
C THR A 195 -0.28 -8.12 -1.72
N GLU A 196 0.74 -8.92 -1.44
CA GLU A 196 2.10 -8.42 -1.25
C GLU A 196 2.57 -7.60 -2.47
N ARG A 197 3.24 -6.47 -2.18
CA ARG A 197 3.83 -5.60 -3.19
C ARG A 197 4.67 -6.42 -4.20
N PRO A 198 4.48 -6.21 -5.51
CA PRO A 198 5.34 -6.83 -6.50
C PRO A 198 6.72 -6.16 -6.48
N THR A 199 7.77 -6.98 -6.57
CA THR A 199 9.16 -6.52 -6.72
C THR A 199 9.79 -7.17 -7.94
N VAL A 200 10.85 -6.56 -8.47
CA VAL A 200 11.59 -7.11 -9.61
C VAL A 200 12.14 -8.50 -9.29
N GLU A 201 12.62 -8.68 -8.06
CA GLU A 201 13.19 -9.91 -7.52
C GLU A 201 12.11 -11.00 -7.46
N LYS A 202 10.93 -10.71 -6.90
CA LYS A 202 9.84 -11.68 -6.79
C LYS A 202 9.39 -12.17 -8.17
N VAL A 203 9.29 -11.29 -9.17
CA VAL A 203 8.96 -11.74 -10.54
C VAL A 203 10.10 -12.57 -11.14
N GLN A 204 11.35 -12.18 -10.93
CA GLN A 204 12.52 -12.92 -11.42
C GLN A 204 12.60 -14.34 -10.85
N GLU A 205 12.37 -14.51 -9.54
CA GLU A 205 12.34 -15.82 -8.90
C GLU A 205 11.27 -16.74 -9.50
N ASN A 206 10.09 -16.20 -9.81
CA ASN A 206 9.03 -16.96 -10.46
C ASN A 206 9.41 -17.34 -11.90
N ILE A 207 10.05 -16.45 -12.67
CA ILE A 207 10.59 -16.76 -14.01
C ILE A 207 11.58 -17.93 -13.94
N ASP A 208 12.53 -17.88 -13.01
CA ASP A 208 13.57 -18.90 -12.89
C ASP A 208 12.99 -20.26 -12.46
N ARG A 209 12.03 -20.26 -11.52
CA ARG A 209 11.29 -21.47 -11.13
C ARG A 209 10.54 -22.08 -12.31
N THR A 210 9.80 -21.27 -13.07
CA THR A 210 9.03 -21.73 -14.23
C THR A 210 9.93 -22.28 -15.33
N ARG A 211 11.09 -21.66 -15.60
CA ARG A 211 12.06 -22.17 -16.58
C ARG A 211 12.55 -23.58 -16.25
N VAL A 212 12.90 -23.83 -14.99
CA VAL A 212 13.33 -25.17 -14.54
C VAL A 212 12.25 -26.21 -14.79
N GLN A 213 10.98 -25.89 -14.46
CA GLN A 213 9.85 -26.79 -14.70
C GLN A 213 9.63 -27.07 -16.20
N VAL A 214 9.73 -26.05 -17.05
CA VAL A 214 9.62 -26.20 -18.51
C VAL A 214 10.70 -27.13 -19.06
N ASP A 215 11.93 -27.01 -18.60
CA ASP A 215 13.04 -27.83 -19.09
C ASP A 215 12.97 -29.28 -18.59
N LEU A 216 12.44 -29.52 -17.39
CA LEU A 216 12.14 -30.86 -16.90
C LEU A 216 11.08 -31.58 -17.76
N GLN A 217 10.14 -30.84 -18.34
CA GLN A 217 9.07 -31.39 -19.20
C GLN A 217 9.51 -31.66 -20.65
N LYS A 218 10.72 -31.21 -21.04
CA LYS A 218 11.30 -31.49 -22.36
C LYS A 218 12.16 -32.77 -22.38
N LYS A 219 12.54 -33.30 -21.21
CA LYS A 219 13.30 -34.53 -21.06
C LYS A 219 12.38 -35.74 -20.98
#